data_AF-A0A177ELR5-F1
#
_entry.id   AF-A0A177ELR5-F1
#
_cell.length_a   1.000
_cell.length_b   1.000
_cell.length_c   1.000
_cell.angle_alpha   90.00
_cell.angle_beta   90.00
_cell.angle_gamma   90.00
#
_symmetry.space_group_name_H-M   'P 1'
#
loop_
_entity.id
_entity.type
_entity.pdbx_description
1 polymer ?
#
loop_
_entity_poly.entity_id
_entity_poly.type
_entity_poly.pdbx_seq_one_letter_code
_entity_poly.pdbx_strand_id
1 'polypeptide(L)'
;METTHKDKLSKKETKKPKRIPDKLINLANNIYYIQLRLWREKYSNSNNKIMDNSIEEMSLKHAGMVIDIIMKAAKELDSKDKKEAFYELIGNNHMIIAEVYTHNRHFFNSAINKLCEKECLAELDAKMTSNDAMFKLCELTESKECSRLQRVFDILMKHGDNLTTVDKNGIKQSNASKLGISKDDIKSLQLLAKTDKWGKFDFLEFLIFPIYLSIRTRKKNGAPKFNFIIYDLYDIILDMAILEENIDIETYKKKNIERIKRYLNDLKNKDRVVIRFKNKDSKIYNAITQNKKLEDIKFKTNVVDNYFKSAKSLVSIIRGKSSRTTNEEAQTSNSASSSQHEQKSNEIIQDVIDTSSLKEEDITSLSVASPFSHKTNEEVITDFLNNSNLSILLTAMSISLIILSILSYTKMKQTI
;
A
#
# COMPACT_ATOMS: atom_id res chain seq x y z
N MET A 1 -1.25 66.03 24.90
CA MET A 1 -2.09 64.82 24.87
C MET A 1 -2.20 64.42 23.42
N GLU A 2 -1.26 63.62 22.92
CA GLU A 2 -1.38 62.93 21.63
C GLU A 2 -0.31 61.83 21.59
N THR A 3 -0.77 60.61 21.82
CA THR A 3 0.03 59.38 21.85
C THR A 3 0.03 58.76 20.46
N THR A 4 1.18 58.77 19.78
CA THR A 4 1.39 57.98 18.55
C THR A 4 1.68 56.52 18.91
N HIS A 5 0.67 55.67 18.71
CA HIS A 5 0.81 54.21 18.67
C HIS A 5 1.59 53.81 17.40
N LYS A 6 2.80 53.26 17.59
CA LYS A 6 3.52 52.50 16.55
C LYS A 6 2.97 51.07 16.53
N ASP A 7 2.18 50.76 15.52
CA ASP A 7 1.76 49.41 15.20
C ASP A 7 2.95 48.52 14.82
N LYS A 8 3.17 47.48 15.62
CA LYS A 8 3.99 46.32 15.27
C LYS A 8 3.17 45.40 14.36
N LEU A 9 3.21 45.64 13.05
CA LEU A 9 2.78 44.62 12.09
C LEU A 9 3.80 43.47 12.08
N SER A 10 3.45 42.42 12.82
CA SER A 10 4.17 41.14 12.79
C SER A 10 4.22 40.60 11.37
N LYS A 11 5.44 40.35 10.86
CA LYS A 11 5.67 39.59 9.63
C LYS A 11 5.15 38.16 9.87
N LYS A 12 3.93 37.89 9.41
CA LYS A 12 3.39 36.54 9.31
C LYS A 12 4.20 35.84 8.21
N GLU A 13 5.24 35.10 8.60
CA GLU A 13 5.97 34.21 7.69
C GLU A 13 4.96 33.28 7.02
N THR A 14 4.69 33.51 5.74
CA THR A 14 3.97 32.59 4.89
C THR A 14 4.83 31.36 4.69
N LYS A 15 4.67 30.37 5.57
CA LYS A 15 5.29 29.05 5.43
C LYS A 15 4.95 28.51 4.04
N LYS A 16 5.97 28.37 3.19
CA LYS A 16 5.84 27.69 1.89
C LYS A 16 5.15 26.32 2.10
N PRO A 17 4.22 25.93 1.22
CA PRO A 17 3.56 24.64 1.32
C PRO A 17 4.61 23.53 1.32
N LYS A 18 4.51 22.64 2.30
CA LYS A 18 5.48 21.59 2.53
C LYS A 18 5.31 20.55 1.42
N ARG A 19 6.32 20.36 0.58
CA ARG A 19 6.29 19.38 -0.52
C ARG A 19 6.15 17.96 0.04
N ILE A 20 5.19 17.20 -0.48
CA ILE A 20 5.00 15.77 -0.16
C ILE A 20 6.20 14.99 -0.71
N PRO A 21 6.85 14.11 0.07
CA PRO A 21 7.90 13.22 -0.44
C PRO A 21 7.38 12.31 -1.54
N ASP A 22 8.15 12.11 -2.61
CA ASP A 22 7.72 11.31 -3.78
C ASP A 22 7.28 9.89 -3.39
N LYS A 23 7.95 9.30 -2.38
CA LYS A 23 7.63 7.97 -1.80
C LYS A 23 6.24 7.88 -1.16
N LEU A 24 5.59 9.02 -0.85
CA LEU A 24 4.26 9.07 -0.24
C LEU A 24 3.16 9.51 -1.20
N ILE A 25 3.47 9.91 -2.44
CA ILE A 25 2.47 10.43 -3.39
C ILE A 25 1.38 9.39 -3.65
N ASN A 26 1.77 8.15 -3.94
CA ASN A 26 0.80 7.08 -4.24
C ASN A 26 -0.05 6.73 -3.02
N LEU A 27 0.54 6.73 -1.81
CA LEU A 27 -0.21 6.54 -0.58
C LEU A 27 -1.24 7.66 -0.38
N ALA A 28 -0.84 8.92 -0.62
CA ALA A 28 -1.73 10.07 -0.53
C ALA A 28 -2.92 9.95 -1.51
N ASN A 29 -2.65 9.57 -2.76
CA ASN A 29 -3.68 9.37 -3.77
C ASN A 29 -4.65 8.24 -3.37
N ASN A 30 -4.12 7.11 -2.88
CA ASN A 30 -4.96 6.00 -2.43
C ASN A 30 -5.84 6.37 -1.22
N ILE A 31 -5.30 7.13 -0.25
CA ILE A 31 -6.10 7.65 0.87
C ILE A 31 -7.18 8.61 0.38
N TYR A 32 -6.84 9.48 -0.58
CA TYR A 32 -7.82 10.37 -1.21
C TYR A 32 -8.96 9.58 -1.86
N TYR A 33 -8.67 8.53 -2.63
CA TYR A 33 -9.70 7.70 -3.25
C TYR A 33 -10.59 6.96 -2.24
N ILE A 34 -10.01 6.46 -1.15
CA ILE A 34 -10.77 5.87 -0.04
C ILE A 34 -11.76 6.91 0.48
N GLN A 35 -11.27 8.09 0.86
CA GLN A 35 -12.10 9.15 1.44
C GLN A 35 -13.16 9.67 0.47
N LEU A 36 -12.81 9.87 -0.81
CA LEU A 36 -13.74 10.31 -1.84
C LEU A 36 -14.97 9.40 -1.92
N ARG A 37 -14.72 8.09 -1.86
CA ARG A 37 -15.79 7.09 -1.84
C ARG A 37 -16.59 7.14 -0.54
N LEU A 38 -15.94 7.10 0.62
CA LEU A 38 -16.65 7.08 1.92
C LEU A 38 -17.57 8.31 2.07
N TRP A 39 -17.08 9.50 1.69
CA TRP A 39 -17.90 10.70 1.68
C TRP A 39 -19.06 10.63 0.68
N ARG A 40 -18.82 10.12 -0.54
CA ARG A 40 -19.92 9.91 -1.51
C ARG A 40 -20.98 8.96 -0.97
N GLU A 41 -20.60 7.82 -0.40
CA GLU A 41 -21.56 6.86 0.17
C GLU A 41 -22.37 7.47 1.32
N LYS A 42 -21.69 8.19 2.23
CA LYS A 42 -22.33 8.88 3.34
C LYS A 42 -23.33 9.93 2.87
N TYR A 43 -23.01 10.69 1.83
CA TYR A 43 -23.88 11.75 1.33
C TYR A 43 -24.94 11.28 0.35
N SER A 44 -24.70 10.24 -0.44
CA SER A 44 -25.73 9.58 -1.26
C SER A 44 -26.86 9.03 -0.41
N ASN A 45 -26.56 8.60 0.82
CA ASN A 45 -27.55 8.13 1.80
C ASN A 45 -28.20 9.25 2.60
N SER A 46 -27.77 10.50 2.43
CA SER A 46 -28.34 11.66 3.11
C SER A 46 -29.16 12.48 2.12
N ASN A 47 -30.34 12.96 2.51
CA ASN A 47 -31.15 13.89 1.68
C ASN A 47 -30.47 15.25 1.44
N ASN A 48 -29.24 15.44 1.92
CA ASN A 48 -28.47 16.67 1.76
C ASN A 48 -27.65 16.60 0.47
N LYS A 49 -28.02 17.43 -0.51
CA LYS A 49 -27.18 17.72 -1.69
C LYS A 49 -25.93 18.48 -1.25
N ILE A 50 -24.89 17.77 -0.82
CA ILE A 50 -23.54 18.32 -0.79
C ILE A 50 -23.01 18.35 -2.22
N MET A 51 -22.44 19.48 -2.65
CA MET A 51 -21.82 19.60 -3.97
C MET A 51 -20.57 18.73 -4.05
N ASP A 52 -20.36 18.03 -5.18
CA ASP A 52 -19.20 17.15 -5.43
C ASP A 52 -17.85 17.82 -5.11
N ASN A 53 -17.71 19.12 -5.41
CA ASN A 53 -16.49 19.89 -5.13
C ASN A 53 -16.14 19.91 -3.62
N SER A 54 -17.14 19.90 -2.74
CA SER A 54 -16.92 19.85 -1.29
C SER A 54 -16.38 18.48 -0.87
N ILE A 55 -16.88 17.40 -1.46
CA ILE A 55 -16.43 16.03 -1.19
C ILE A 55 -14.97 15.85 -1.62
N GLU A 56 -14.62 16.36 -2.80
CA GLU A 56 -13.24 16.35 -3.29
C GLU A 56 -12.30 17.14 -2.37
N GLU A 57 -12.70 18.35 -1.96
CA GLU A 57 -11.89 19.19 -1.07
C GLU A 57 -11.71 18.55 0.32
N MET A 58 -12.76 17.96 0.89
CA MET A 58 -12.70 17.24 2.17
C MET A 58 -11.76 16.04 2.09
N SER A 59 -11.87 15.25 1.01
CA SER A 59 -11.03 14.07 0.79
C SER A 59 -9.57 14.44 0.62
N LEU A 60 -9.28 15.53 -0.12
CA LEU A 60 -7.94 16.05 -0.31
C LEU A 60 -7.34 16.57 1.00
N LYS A 61 -8.12 17.30 1.80
CA LYS A 61 -7.71 17.77 3.13
C LYS A 61 -7.40 16.60 4.06
N HIS A 62 -8.21 15.54 4.04
CA HIS A 62 -8.01 14.36 4.86
C HIS A 62 -6.74 13.61 4.47
N ALA A 63 -6.54 13.33 3.18
CA ALA A 63 -5.30 12.72 2.68
C ALA A 63 -4.07 13.56 3.07
N GLY A 64 -4.14 14.88 2.87
CA GLY A 64 -3.08 15.81 3.29
C GLY A 64 -2.79 15.78 4.79
N MET A 65 -3.84 15.66 5.63
CA MET A 65 -3.69 15.51 7.08
C MET A 65 -2.94 14.22 7.44
N VAL A 66 -3.32 13.07 6.85
CA VAL A 66 -2.65 11.79 7.14
C VAL A 66 -1.17 11.84 6.74
N ILE A 67 -0.87 12.41 5.56
CA ILE A 67 0.52 12.59 5.12
C ILE A 67 1.30 13.53 6.06
N ASP A 68 0.70 14.63 6.52
CA ASP A 68 1.35 15.52 7.49
C ASP A 68 1.64 14.83 8.82
N ILE A 69 0.72 13.99 9.33
CA ILE A 69 0.93 13.16 10.52
C ILE A 69 2.15 12.25 10.33
N ILE A 70 2.21 11.52 9.21
CA ILE A 70 3.35 10.63 8.86
C ILE A 70 4.66 11.43 8.81
N MET A 71 4.66 12.56 8.09
CA MET A 71 5.85 13.40 7.94
C MET A 71 6.31 14.03 9.27
N LYS A 72 5.38 14.37 10.16
CA LYS A 72 5.68 14.90 11.50
C LYS A 72 6.24 13.81 12.41
N ALA A 73 5.69 12.60 12.39
CA ALA A 73 6.21 11.48 13.16
C ALA A 73 7.63 11.09 12.70
N ALA A 74 7.89 11.12 11.39
CA ALA A 74 9.21 10.84 10.81
C ALA A 74 10.32 11.80 11.25
N LYS A 75 10.00 12.95 11.86
CA LYS A 75 11.02 13.86 12.43
C LYS A 75 11.82 13.23 13.58
N GLU A 76 11.30 12.16 14.19
CA GLU A 76 12.00 11.34 15.19
C GLU A 76 13.23 10.59 14.62
N LEU A 77 13.31 10.50 13.29
CA LEU A 77 14.43 9.91 12.59
C LEU A 77 15.49 10.99 12.34
N ASP A 78 16.73 10.67 12.70
CA ASP A 78 17.90 11.54 12.70
C ASP A 78 18.52 11.74 11.32
N SER A 79 18.32 10.82 10.37
CA SER A 79 18.87 10.92 9.01
C SER A 79 17.81 10.96 7.91
N LYS A 80 18.19 11.54 6.76
CA LYS A 80 17.35 11.56 5.55
C LYS A 80 17.06 10.14 5.06
N ASP A 81 18.07 9.27 5.01
CA ASP A 81 17.92 7.89 4.55
C ASP A 81 16.93 7.08 5.41
N LYS A 82 16.96 7.28 6.73
CA LYS A 82 15.98 6.64 7.63
C LYS A 82 14.57 7.14 7.35
N LYS A 83 14.38 8.44 7.09
CA LYS A 83 13.07 9.01 6.71
C LYS A 83 12.58 8.45 5.38
N GLU A 84 13.44 8.39 4.37
CA GLU A 84 13.10 7.79 3.07
C GLU A 84 12.72 6.33 3.21
N ALA A 85 13.49 5.54 3.97
CA ALA A 85 13.18 4.13 4.22
C ALA A 85 11.85 3.96 4.99
N PHE A 86 11.56 4.86 5.93
CA PHE A 86 10.27 4.89 6.60
C PHE A 86 9.14 5.21 5.62
N TYR A 87 9.26 6.27 4.82
CA TYR A 87 8.27 6.65 3.82
C TYR A 87 8.01 5.54 2.80
N GLU A 88 9.07 4.83 2.38
CA GLU A 88 8.94 3.68 1.51
C GLU A 88 8.24 2.50 2.20
N LEU A 89 8.56 2.24 3.48
CA LEU A 89 7.92 1.17 4.25
C LEU A 89 6.41 1.38 4.36
N ILE A 90 5.95 2.56 4.79
CA ILE A 90 4.52 2.87 4.89
C ILE A 90 3.86 3.12 3.53
N GLY A 91 4.62 3.58 2.53
CA GLY A 91 4.15 3.69 1.15
C GLY A 91 3.81 2.33 0.53
N ASN A 92 4.47 1.25 0.99
CA ASN A 92 4.21 -0.13 0.56
C ASN A 92 3.14 -0.85 1.41
N ASN A 93 2.24 -0.10 2.07
CA ASN A 93 1.17 -0.69 2.86
C ASN A 93 0.09 -1.33 1.97
N HIS A 94 0.21 -2.63 1.68
CA HIS A 94 -0.75 -3.31 0.80
C HIS A 94 -2.18 -3.40 1.35
N MET A 95 -2.43 -3.12 2.63
CA MET A 95 -3.79 -3.06 3.16
C MET A 95 -4.56 -1.86 2.56
N ILE A 96 -3.86 -0.75 2.29
CA ILE A 96 -4.46 0.44 1.66
C ILE A 96 -4.88 0.15 0.22
N ILE A 97 -4.03 -0.49 -0.59
CA ILE A 97 -4.39 -0.78 -1.99
C ILE A 97 -5.42 -1.91 -2.09
N ALA A 98 -5.43 -2.86 -1.14
CA ALA A 98 -6.50 -3.85 -1.07
C ALA A 98 -7.86 -3.20 -0.78
N GLU A 99 -7.89 -2.22 0.12
CA GLU A 99 -9.06 -1.39 0.39
C GLU A 99 -9.52 -0.64 -0.88
N VAL A 100 -8.61 0.05 -1.57
CA VAL A 100 -8.91 0.75 -2.82
C VAL A 100 -9.41 -0.20 -3.92
N TYR A 101 -8.75 -1.35 -4.10
CA TYR A 101 -9.10 -2.34 -5.12
C TYR A 101 -10.47 -2.94 -4.89
N THR A 102 -10.74 -3.45 -3.68
CA THR A 102 -12.02 -4.11 -3.37
C THR A 102 -13.19 -3.16 -3.55
N HIS A 103 -12.98 -1.89 -3.27
CA HIS A 103 -13.96 -0.83 -3.46
C HIS A 103 -14.15 -0.39 -4.91
N ASN A 104 -13.10 -0.41 -5.73
CA ASN A 104 -13.14 0.02 -7.13
C ASN A 104 -12.95 -1.16 -8.09
N ARG A 105 -13.40 -2.36 -7.67
CA ARG A 105 -13.13 -3.62 -8.38
C ARG A 105 -13.59 -3.55 -9.84
N HIS A 106 -14.74 -2.96 -10.13
CA HIS A 106 -15.23 -2.80 -11.51
C HIS A 106 -14.30 -1.96 -12.38
N PHE A 107 -13.78 -0.85 -11.85
CA PHE A 107 -12.82 0.00 -12.55
C PHE A 107 -11.52 -0.78 -12.84
N PHE A 108 -10.94 -1.41 -11.81
CA PHE A 108 -9.70 -2.16 -11.98
C PHE A 108 -9.88 -3.36 -12.91
N ASN A 109 -10.95 -4.13 -12.76
CA ASN A 109 -11.24 -5.27 -13.63
C ASN A 109 -11.42 -4.83 -15.08
N SER A 110 -12.09 -3.69 -15.33
CA SER A 110 -12.19 -3.12 -16.68
C SER A 110 -10.82 -2.76 -17.26
N ALA A 111 -9.97 -2.10 -16.47
CA ALA A 111 -8.60 -1.77 -16.89
C ALA A 111 -7.75 -3.02 -17.15
N ILE A 112 -7.85 -4.04 -16.29
CA ILE A 112 -7.13 -5.31 -16.41
C ILE A 112 -7.58 -6.09 -17.65
N ASN A 113 -8.89 -6.17 -17.91
CA ASN A 113 -9.41 -6.79 -19.13
C ASN A 113 -8.88 -6.08 -20.36
N LYS A 114 -8.83 -4.75 -20.34
CA LYS A 114 -8.28 -3.98 -21.45
C LYS A 114 -6.79 -4.23 -21.68
N LEU A 115 -6.02 -4.39 -20.61
CA LEU A 115 -4.63 -4.82 -20.69
C LEU A 115 -4.51 -6.20 -21.35
N CYS A 116 -5.32 -7.17 -20.93
CA CYS A 116 -5.30 -8.53 -21.47
C CYS A 116 -5.61 -8.54 -22.98
N GLU A 117 -6.65 -7.83 -23.41
CA GLU A 117 -7.04 -7.69 -24.82
C GLU A 117 -5.89 -7.13 -25.67
N LYS A 118 -5.29 -6.03 -25.22
CA LYS A 118 -4.28 -5.29 -25.99
C LYS A 118 -2.93 -6.00 -26.08
N GLU A 119 -2.62 -6.83 -25.08
CA GLU A 119 -1.40 -7.65 -25.04
C GLU A 119 -1.62 -9.05 -25.61
N CYS A 120 -2.81 -9.31 -26.18
CA CYS A 120 -3.24 -10.57 -26.76
C CYS A 120 -3.04 -11.77 -25.83
N LEU A 121 -3.34 -11.59 -24.53
CA LEU A 121 -3.26 -12.65 -23.54
C LEU A 121 -4.51 -13.51 -23.59
N ALA A 122 -4.31 -14.83 -23.52
CA ALA A 122 -5.41 -15.78 -23.43
C ALA A 122 -6.22 -15.52 -22.15
N GLU A 123 -7.53 -15.74 -22.25
CA GLU A 123 -8.39 -15.74 -21.08
C GLU A 123 -7.98 -16.85 -20.11
N LEU A 124 -8.22 -16.63 -18.82
CA LEU A 124 -8.11 -17.70 -17.83
C LEU A 124 -9.11 -18.80 -18.17
N ASP A 125 -8.76 -20.05 -17.87
CA ASP A 125 -9.66 -21.19 -17.99
C ASP A 125 -11.03 -20.86 -17.36
N ALA A 126 -12.11 -21.02 -18.13
CA ALA A 126 -13.47 -20.77 -17.69
C ALA A 126 -13.83 -21.59 -16.43
N LYS A 127 -13.23 -22.76 -16.24
CA LYS A 127 -13.41 -23.62 -15.05
C LYS A 127 -12.63 -23.15 -13.83
N MET A 128 -11.73 -22.17 -13.97
CA MET A 128 -10.95 -21.64 -12.85
C MET A 128 -11.88 -20.94 -11.84
N THR A 129 -11.88 -21.44 -10.60
CA THR A 129 -12.62 -20.82 -9.51
C THR A 129 -11.86 -19.65 -8.88
N SER A 130 -12.55 -18.79 -8.12
CA SER A 130 -11.91 -17.71 -7.36
C SER A 130 -10.90 -18.25 -6.32
N ASN A 131 -11.11 -19.46 -5.81
CA ASN A 131 -10.15 -20.13 -4.92
C ASN A 131 -8.88 -20.55 -5.70
N ASP A 132 -9.03 -21.06 -6.93
CA ASP A 132 -7.89 -21.44 -7.79
C ASP A 132 -7.07 -20.21 -8.18
N ALA A 133 -7.75 -19.11 -8.51
CA ALA A 133 -7.09 -17.85 -8.81
C ALA A 133 -6.28 -17.33 -7.61
N MET A 134 -6.87 -17.36 -6.41
CA MET A 134 -6.19 -16.94 -5.19
C MET A 134 -5.04 -17.86 -4.78
N PHE A 135 -5.18 -19.17 -5.00
CA PHE A 135 -4.08 -20.12 -4.86
C PHE A 135 -2.91 -19.76 -5.78
N LYS A 136 -3.17 -19.50 -7.08
CA LYS A 136 -2.14 -19.09 -8.03
C LYS A 136 -1.51 -17.73 -7.67
N LEU A 137 -2.28 -16.80 -7.11
CA LEU A 137 -1.73 -15.54 -6.60
C LEU A 137 -0.73 -15.74 -5.44
N CYS A 138 -0.84 -16.84 -4.69
CA CYS A 138 0.12 -17.18 -3.64
C CYS A 138 1.40 -17.85 -4.18
N GLU A 139 1.46 -18.17 -5.47
CA GLU A 139 2.68 -18.66 -6.10
C GLU A 139 3.65 -17.52 -6.43
N LEU A 140 4.89 -17.88 -6.72
CA LEU A 140 5.91 -16.92 -7.14
C LEU A 140 5.63 -16.39 -8.55
N THR A 141 6.12 -15.17 -8.81
CA THR A 141 6.26 -14.63 -10.17
C THR A 141 7.23 -15.47 -11.00
N GLU A 142 7.26 -15.27 -12.32
CA GLU A 142 8.27 -15.91 -13.19
C GLU A 142 9.72 -15.58 -12.76
N SER A 143 9.97 -14.35 -12.28
CA SER A 143 11.28 -13.94 -11.73
C SER A 143 11.63 -14.61 -10.40
N LYS A 144 10.64 -15.22 -9.72
CA LYS A 144 10.75 -15.81 -8.38
C LYS A 144 11.13 -14.82 -7.27
N GLU A 145 11.08 -13.52 -7.54
CA GLU A 145 11.50 -12.48 -6.60
C GLU A 145 10.47 -12.21 -5.51
N CYS A 146 9.19 -12.41 -5.80
CA CYS A 146 8.08 -12.24 -4.87
C CYS A 146 6.87 -13.12 -5.26
N SER A 147 5.84 -13.13 -4.40
CA SER A 147 4.55 -13.72 -4.78
C SER A 147 3.84 -12.87 -5.82
N ARG A 148 3.02 -13.51 -6.66
CA ARG A 148 2.15 -12.82 -7.62
C ARG A 148 1.20 -11.85 -6.93
N LEU A 149 0.67 -12.19 -5.75
CA LEU A 149 -0.16 -11.31 -4.95
C LEU A 149 0.57 -10.04 -4.53
N GLN A 150 1.80 -10.18 -4.01
CA GLN A 150 2.63 -9.02 -3.65
C GLN A 150 2.87 -8.14 -4.89
N ARG A 151 3.26 -8.76 -6.01
CA ARG A 151 3.54 -8.05 -7.25
C ARG A 151 2.34 -7.27 -7.79
N VAL A 152 1.16 -7.87 -7.74
CA VAL A 152 -0.08 -7.22 -8.17
C VAL A 152 -0.38 -5.99 -7.30
N PHE A 153 -0.27 -6.09 -5.98
CA PHE A 153 -0.47 -4.94 -5.11
C PHE A 153 0.62 -3.86 -5.28
N ASP A 154 1.88 -4.24 -5.55
CA ASP A 154 2.93 -3.29 -5.92
C ASP A 154 2.57 -2.50 -7.19
N ILE A 155 2.03 -3.19 -8.21
CA ILE A 155 1.60 -2.56 -9.47
C ILE A 155 0.41 -1.64 -9.23
N LEU A 156 -0.63 -2.11 -8.55
CA LEU A 156 -1.83 -1.31 -8.29
C LEU A 156 -1.50 -0.08 -7.43
N MET A 157 -0.65 -0.24 -6.42
CA MET A 157 -0.20 0.86 -5.56
C MET A 157 0.55 1.92 -6.37
N LYS A 158 1.38 1.52 -7.35
CA LYS A 158 2.21 2.45 -8.13
C LYS A 158 1.53 3.03 -9.36
N HIS A 159 0.64 2.26 -9.98
CA HIS A 159 0.17 2.50 -11.35
C HIS A 159 -1.33 2.27 -11.54
N GLY A 160 -2.12 2.07 -10.47
CA GLY A 160 -3.53 1.71 -10.55
C GLY A 160 -4.36 2.54 -11.53
N ASP A 161 -4.26 3.88 -11.45
CA ASP A 161 -5.02 4.78 -12.31
C ASP A 161 -4.46 4.88 -13.74
N ASN A 162 -3.24 4.40 -13.95
CA ASN A 162 -2.49 4.54 -15.20
C ASN A 162 -2.30 3.21 -15.94
N LEU A 163 -2.96 2.14 -15.50
CA LEU A 163 -2.90 0.83 -16.17
C LEU A 163 -3.30 0.91 -17.64
N THR A 164 -4.25 1.81 -17.96
CA THR A 164 -4.63 2.15 -19.33
C THR A 164 -4.41 3.64 -19.58
N THR A 165 -4.25 4.01 -20.85
CA THR A 165 -4.15 5.41 -21.28
C THR A 165 -5.13 5.68 -22.40
N VAL A 166 -5.40 6.93 -22.72
CA VAL A 166 -6.30 7.33 -23.81
C VAL A 166 -5.46 7.99 -24.89
N ASP A 167 -5.60 7.53 -26.14
CA ASP A 167 -4.90 8.15 -27.26
C ASP A 167 -5.59 9.46 -27.71
N LYS A 168 -4.98 10.12 -28.69
CA LYS A 168 -5.49 11.38 -29.27
C LYS A 168 -6.91 11.29 -29.83
N ASN A 169 -7.41 10.08 -30.11
CA ASN A 169 -8.75 9.84 -30.65
C ASN A 169 -9.75 9.44 -29.54
N GLY A 170 -9.34 9.46 -28.27
CA GLY A 170 -10.22 9.05 -27.17
C GLY A 170 -10.26 7.54 -26.92
N ILE A 171 -9.42 6.74 -27.60
CA ILE A 171 -9.46 5.27 -27.49
C ILE A 171 -8.53 4.80 -26.36
N LYS A 172 -9.06 3.95 -25.48
CA LYS A 172 -8.28 3.31 -24.40
C LYS A 172 -7.24 2.33 -24.97
N GLN A 173 -5.98 2.54 -24.62
CA GLN A 173 -4.82 1.72 -24.96
C GLN A 173 -4.16 1.12 -23.71
N SER A 174 -3.40 0.04 -23.91
CA SER A 174 -2.51 -0.50 -22.86
C SER A 174 -1.40 0.50 -22.56
N ASN A 175 -1.07 0.64 -21.28
CA ASN A 175 0.10 1.41 -20.84
C ASN A 175 1.22 0.48 -20.30
N ALA A 176 1.07 -0.85 -20.45
CA ALA A 176 1.93 -1.84 -19.81
C ALA A 176 3.42 -1.65 -20.14
N SER A 177 3.76 -1.49 -21.43
CA SER A 177 5.14 -1.29 -21.88
C SER A 177 5.80 -0.05 -21.25
N LYS A 178 5.09 1.08 -21.22
CA LYS A 178 5.60 2.34 -20.62
C LYS A 178 5.80 2.22 -19.11
N LEU A 179 4.98 1.41 -18.46
CA LEU A 179 5.03 1.17 -17.01
C LEU A 179 5.96 0.02 -16.61
N GLY A 180 6.60 -0.66 -17.56
CA GLY A 180 7.43 -1.83 -17.28
C GLY A 180 6.65 -3.00 -16.69
N ILE A 181 5.37 -3.14 -17.08
CA ILE A 181 4.49 -4.25 -16.67
C ILE A 181 4.65 -5.37 -17.68
N SER A 182 5.11 -6.54 -17.22
CA SER A 182 5.32 -7.72 -18.07
C SER A 182 4.02 -8.48 -18.36
N LYS A 183 4.08 -9.44 -19.29
CA LYS A 183 2.96 -10.36 -19.54
C LYS A 183 2.63 -11.22 -18.30
N ASP A 184 3.64 -11.63 -17.53
CA ASP A 184 3.45 -12.36 -16.28
C ASP A 184 2.74 -11.51 -15.21
N ASP A 185 3.05 -10.21 -15.18
CA ASP A 185 2.38 -9.24 -14.30
C ASP A 185 0.90 -9.10 -14.68
N ILE A 186 0.60 -8.96 -15.97
CA ILE A 186 -0.80 -8.84 -16.45
C ILE A 186 -1.56 -10.14 -16.18
N LYS A 187 -0.94 -11.30 -16.36
CA LYS A 187 -1.53 -12.58 -15.97
C LYS A 187 -1.83 -12.64 -14.47
N SER A 188 -0.94 -12.08 -13.64
CA SER A 188 -1.17 -11.98 -12.19
C SER A 188 -2.33 -11.02 -11.86
N LEU A 189 -2.43 -9.88 -12.56
CA LEU A 189 -3.57 -8.97 -12.47
C LEU A 189 -4.89 -9.64 -12.89
N GLN A 190 -4.86 -10.44 -13.96
CA GLN A 190 -6.00 -11.21 -14.45
C GLN A 190 -6.47 -12.24 -13.40
N LEU A 191 -5.53 -12.89 -12.69
CA LEU A 191 -5.86 -13.76 -11.55
C LEU A 191 -6.56 -12.98 -10.43
N LEU A 192 -6.09 -11.76 -10.10
CA LEU A 192 -6.76 -10.91 -9.11
C LEU A 192 -8.18 -10.52 -9.54
N ALA A 193 -8.40 -10.24 -10.82
CA ALA A 193 -9.74 -9.93 -11.32
C ALA A 193 -10.72 -11.11 -11.14
N LYS A 194 -10.21 -12.35 -11.13
CA LYS A 194 -10.97 -13.61 -10.93
C LYS A 194 -11.25 -13.94 -9.46
N THR A 195 -10.83 -13.12 -8.50
CA THR A 195 -11.10 -13.32 -7.06
C THR A 195 -12.36 -12.57 -6.58
N ASP A 196 -13.38 -12.50 -7.42
CA ASP A 196 -14.65 -11.80 -7.24
C ASP A 196 -15.46 -12.28 -6.03
N LYS A 197 -15.41 -13.58 -5.72
CA LYS A 197 -16.05 -14.19 -4.54
C LYS A 197 -15.69 -13.52 -3.20
N TRP A 198 -14.48 -12.95 -3.09
CA TRP A 198 -13.97 -12.45 -1.81
C TRP A 198 -14.26 -10.96 -1.63
N GLY A 199 -14.94 -10.63 -0.53
CA GLY A 199 -15.25 -9.24 -0.20
C GLY A 199 -14.05 -8.48 0.37
N LYS A 200 -14.26 -7.20 0.67
CA LYS A 200 -13.28 -6.32 1.34
C LYS A 200 -12.74 -6.96 2.62
N PHE A 201 -13.62 -7.39 3.52
CA PHE A 201 -13.23 -7.96 4.80
C PHE A 201 -12.39 -9.22 4.62
N ASP A 202 -12.78 -10.13 3.72
CA ASP A 202 -12.02 -11.37 3.50
C ASP A 202 -10.59 -11.08 2.99
N PHE A 203 -10.42 -10.07 2.13
CA PHE A 203 -9.12 -9.63 1.63
C PHE A 203 -8.24 -9.00 2.72
N LEU A 204 -8.80 -8.11 3.54
CA LEU A 204 -8.07 -7.50 4.64
C LEU A 204 -7.67 -8.55 5.69
N GLU A 205 -8.60 -9.41 6.11
CA GLU A 205 -8.31 -10.52 7.02
C GLU A 205 -7.19 -11.42 6.49
N PHE A 206 -7.20 -11.71 5.18
CA PHE A 206 -6.14 -12.49 4.55
C PHE A 206 -4.77 -11.79 4.55
N LEU A 207 -4.71 -10.47 4.40
CA LEU A 207 -3.44 -9.74 4.55
C LEU A 207 -3.00 -9.67 6.02
N ILE A 208 -3.94 -9.48 6.94
CA ILE A 208 -3.65 -9.29 8.36
C ILE A 208 -3.17 -10.59 9.00
N PHE A 209 -4.01 -11.63 8.97
CA PHE A 209 -3.83 -12.81 9.79
C PHE A 209 -2.65 -13.70 9.32
N PRO A 210 -2.71 -14.32 8.13
CA PRO A 210 -1.64 -15.21 7.70
C PRO A 210 -0.35 -14.48 7.28
N ILE A 211 -0.40 -13.21 6.87
CA ILE A 211 0.78 -12.48 6.37
C ILE A 211 1.36 -11.54 7.43
N TYR A 212 0.71 -10.42 7.75
CA TYR A 212 1.34 -9.38 8.56
C TYR A 212 1.51 -9.76 10.05
N LEU A 213 0.55 -10.47 10.65
CA LEU A 213 0.70 -11.00 12.02
C LEU A 213 1.70 -12.16 12.12
N SER A 214 2.12 -12.71 10.99
CA SER A 214 3.23 -13.67 10.94
C SER A 214 4.59 -12.98 11.04
N ILE A 215 4.68 -11.68 10.77
CA ILE A 215 5.94 -10.91 10.84
C ILE A 215 6.03 -10.21 12.20
N ARG A 216 6.95 -10.69 13.05
CA ARG A 216 7.04 -10.28 14.46
C ARG A 216 8.39 -9.68 14.80
N THR A 217 8.41 -8.85 15.83
CA THR A 217 9.65 -8.24 16.35
C THR A 217 9.95 -8.72 17.76
N ARG A 218 11.23 -9.01 18.04
CA ARG A 218 11.70 -9.54 19.33
C ARG A 218 12.89 -8.71 19.86
N LYS A 219 12.95 -8.53 21.19
CA LYS A 219 14.13 -8.02 21.91
C LYS A 219 15.13 -9.17 22.17
N LYS A 220 16.43 -8.91 22.06
CA LYS A 220 17.54 -9.88 22.15
C LYS A 220 17.59 -10.55 23.53
N ASN A 221 17.28 -9.80 24.59
CA ASN A 221 17.49 -10.24 25.98
C ASN A 221 16.26 -10.09 26.89
N GLY A 222 15.04 -10.13 26.32
CA GLY A 222 13.80 -10.04 27.09
C GLY A 222 12.94 -11.30 27.00
N ALA A 223 12.00 -11.44 27.92
CA ALA A 223 10.90 -12.39 27.83
C ALA A 223 10.28 -12.36 26.41
N PRO A 224 9.74 -13.48 25.90
CA PRO A 224 9.29 -13.63 24.50
C PRO A 224 8.01 -12.84 24.18
N LYS A 225 7.98 -11.54 24.47
CA LYS A 225 6.94 -10.62 24.03
C LYS A 225 7.20 -10.24 22.58
N PHE A 226 6.44 -10.85 21.69
CA PHE A 226 6.40 -10.48 20.28
C PHE A 226 5.49 -9.28 20.11
N ASN A 227 5.92 -8.30 19.30
CA ASN A 227 5.01 -7.27 18.81
C ASN A 227 4.95 -7.33 17.29
N PHE A 228 3.85 -6.84 16.74
CA PHE A 228 3.54 -6.88 15.31
C PHE A 228 3.81 -5.52 14.67
N ILE A 229 4.98 -4.92 14.91
CA ILE A 229 5.17 -3.48 14.67
C ILE A 229 4.90 -3.04 13.22
N ILE A 230 5.23 -3.89 12.23
CA ILE A 230 4.92 -3.57 10.82
C ILE A 230 3.41 -3.55 10.61
N TYR A 231 2.70 -4.56 11.12
CA TYR A 231 1.23 -4.57 11.15
C TYR A 231 0.70 -3.34 11.90
N ASP A 232 1.16 -3.06 13.13
CA ASP A 232 0.67 -1.95 13.95
C ASP A 232 0.86 -0.59 13.25
N LEU A 233 1.94 -0.44 12.46
CA LEU A 233 2.18 0.73 11.61
C LEU A 233 1.25 0.76 10.40
N TYR A 234 0.97 -0.36 9.76
CA TYR A 234 0.08 -0.39 8.60
C TYR A 234 -1.39 -0.19 9.00
N ASP A 235 -1.79 -0.81 10.10
CA ASP A 235 -3.11 -0.74 10.70
C ASP A 235 -3.45 0.70 11.10
N ILE A 236 -2.55 1.42 11.79
CA ILE A 236 -2.81 2.83 12.13
C ILE A 236 -2.95 3.73 10.89
N ILE A 237 -2.22 3.46 9.80
CA ILE A 237 -2.40 4.23 8.56
C ILE A 237 -3.75 3.88 7.92
N LEU A 238 -4.16 2.61 7.92
CA LEU A 238 -5.46 2.19 7.42
C LEU A 238 -6.59 2.81 8.23
N ASP A 239 -6.55 2.73 9.56
CA ASP A 239 -7.49 3.37 10.49
C ASP A 239 -7.68 4.85 10.17
N MET A 240 -6.57 5.58 9.96
CA MET A 240 -6.63 6.98 9.59
C MET A 240 -7.22 7.19 8.19
N ALA A 241 -6.95 6.29 7.24
CA ALA A 241 -7.44 6.39 5.87
C ALA A 241 -8.95 6.14 5.75
N ILE A 242 -9.54 5.31 6.63
CA ILE A 242 -10.96 4.94 6.59
C ILE A 242 -11.83 5.70 7.59
N LEU A 243 -11.27 6.64 8.35
CA LEU A 243 -12.04 7.38 9.36
C LEU A 243 -13.10 8.29 8.70
N GLU A 244 -14.34 8.23 9.20
CA GLU A 244 -15.50 8.97 8.66
C GLU A 244 -16.06 10.07 9.59
N GLU A 245 -15.35 10.39 10.68
CA GLU A 245 -15.89 11.18 11.79
C GLU A 245 -15.42 12.64 11.84
N ASN A 246 -16.29 13.51 12.38
CA ASN A 246 -15.92 14.87 12.80
C ASN A 246 -15.14 14.79 14.12
N ILE A 247 -13.84 14.58 13.99
CA ILE A 247 -12.88 14.54 15.08
C ILE A 247 -12.28 15.93 15.36
N ASP A 248 -11.92 16.19 16.61
CA ASP A 248 -11.01 17.29 16.92
C ASP A 248 -9.65 17.02 16.26
N ILE A 249 -9.43 17.73 15.15
CA ILE A 249 -8.30 17.52 14.24
C ILE A 249 -6.97 17.64 14.97
N GLU A 250 -6.81 18.59 15.90
CA GLU A 250 -5.53 18.82 16.55
C GLU A 250 -5.22 17.74 17.60
N THR A 251 -6.20 17.34 18.40
CA THR A 251 -6.04 16.20 19.32
C THR A 251 -5.79 14.91 18.55
N TYR A 252 -6.51 14.68 17.45
CA TYR A 252 -6.33 13.51 16.61
C TYR A 252 -4.93 13.43 15.98
N LYS A 253 -4.45 14.54 15.39
CA LYS A 253 -3.09 14.63 14.86
C LYS A 253 -2.07 14.31 15.95
N LYS A 254 -2.17 14.94 17.12
CA LYS A 254 -1.24 14.71 18.23
C LYS A 254 -1.22 13.24 18.65
N LYS A 255 -2.40 12.63 18.85
CA LYS A 255 -2.54 11.22 19.23
C LYS A 255 -1.86 10.28 18.22
N ASN A 256 -2.14 10.46 16.92
CA ASN A 256 -1.59 9.57 15.91
C ASN A 256 -0.10 9.80 15.63
N ILE A 257 0.39 11.05 15.73
CA ILE A 257 1.84 11.33 15.69
C ILE A 257 2.56 10.55 16.80
N GLU A 258 2.06 10.60 18.03
CA GLU A 258 2.70 9.91 19.17
C GLU A 258 2.58 8.38 19.05
N ARG A 259 1.47 7.83 18.54
CA ARG A 259 1.35 6.39 18.24
C ARG A 259 2.39 5.93 17.22
N ILE A 260 2.53 6.65 16.10
CA ILE A 260 3.54 6.30 15.06
C ILE A 260 4.96 6.42 15.62
N LYS A 261 5.27 7.48 16.37
CA LYS A 261 6.58 7.64 17.03
C LYS A 261 6.90 6.49 17.96
N ARG A 262 5.94 6.02 18.76
CA ARG A 262 6.11 4.85 19.62
C ARG A 262 6.51 3.61 18.81
N TYR A 263 5.81 3.34 17.70
CA TYR A 263 6.14 2.21 16.83
C TYR A 263 7.51 2.37 16.14
N LEU A 264 7.87 3.58 15.72
CA LEU A 264 9.21 3.89 15.19
C LEU A 264 10.30 3.63 16.24
N ASN A 265 10.08 4.06 17.48
CA ASN A 265 11.01 3.81 18.58
C ASN A 265 11.11 2.31 18.90
N ASP A 266 10.00 1.57 18.85
CA ASP A 266 10.04 0.12 18.98
C ASP A 266 10.79 -0.56 17.81
N LEU A 267 10.67 -0.05 16.58
CA LEU A 267 11.47 -0.55 15.45
C LEU A 267 12.97 -0.31 15.69
N LYS A 268 13.35 0.89 16.16
CA LYS A 268 14.75 1.26 16.47
C LYS A 268 15.36 0.38 17.57
N ASN A 269 14.59 0.15 18.65
CA ASN A 269 15.08 -0.48 19.88
C ASN A 269 14.97 -2.01 19.91
N LYS A 270 14.39 -2.63 18.87
CA LYS A 270 14.26 -4.10 18.80
C LYS A 270 15.29 -4.74 17.91
N ASP A 271 15.78 -5.89 18.36
CA ASP A 271 17.00 -6.47 17.82
C ASP A 271 16.79 -7.23 16.52
N ARG A 272 15.68 -7.96 16.38
CA ARG A 272 15.40 -8.80 15.22
C ARG A 272 13.91 -8.78 14.85
N VAL A 273 13.66 -8.86 13.55
CA VAL A 273 12.34 -9.20 12.99
C VAL A 273 12.40 -10.67 12.60
N VAL A 274 11.39 -11.45 12.96
CA VAL A 274 11.31 -12.90 12.79
C VAL A 274 9.94 -13.26 12.22
N ILE A 275 9.87 -14.41 11.54
CA ILE A 275 8.60 -14.93 11.04
C ILE A 275 8.10 -16.01 12.00
N ARG A 276 6.84 -15.90 12.41
CA ARG A 276 6.09 -16.90 13.18
C ARG A 276 4.72 -17.10 12.57
N PHE A 277 4.67 -18.04 11.64
CA PHE A 277 3.47 -18.42 10.91
C PHE A 277 2.55 -19.28 11.79
N LYS A 278 1.74 -18.63 12.62
CA LYS A 278 0.80 -19.28 13.55
C LYS A 278 -0.63 -18.81 13.40
N ASN A 279 -0.85 -17.55 13.04
CA ASN A 279 -2.19 -17.02 12.86
C ASN A 279 -2.63 -17.29 11.42
N LYS A 280 -3.67 -18.10 11.23
CA LYS A 280 -4.14 -18.55 9.91
C LYS A 280 -5.63 -18.27 9.72
N ASP A 281 -6.21 -17.47 10.60
CA ASP A 281 -7.65 -17.31 10.72
C ASP A 281 -8.17 -16.38 9.63
N SER A 282 -8.30 -16.89 8.41
CA SER A 282 -8.88 -16.19 7.27
C SER A 282 -9.66 -17.16 6.40
N LYS A 283 -10.85 -16.75 5.95
CA LYS A 283 -11.67 -17.57 5.03
C LYS A 283 -10.93 -17.92 3.74
N ILE A 284 -10.15 -16.97 3.22
CA ILE A 284 -9.37 -17.16 1.99
C ILE A 284 -8.28 -18.21 2.23
N TYR A 285 -7.52 -18.06 3.32
CA TYR A 285 -6.45 -19.02 3.67
C TYR A 285 -7.01 -20.43 3.84
N ASN A 286 -8.10 -20.58 4.58
CA ASN A 286 -8.76 -21.87 4.79
C ASN A 286 -9.26 -22.45 3.45
N ALA A 287 -9.85 -21.63 2.58
CA ALA A 287 -10.36 -22.09 1.29
C ALA A 287 -9.28 -22.59 0.31
N ILE A 288 -8.08 -22.00 0.33
CA ILE A 288 -6.97 -22.44 -0.53
C ILE A 288 -6.16 -23.61 0.05
N THR A 289 -6.28 -23.88 1.35
CA THR A 289 -5.57 -24.98 2.04
C THR A 289 -6.42 -26.23 2.26
N GLN A 290 -7.75 -26.10 2.45
CA GLN A 290 -8.67 -27.21 2.73
C GLN A 290 -8.65 -28.35 1.71
N ASN A 291 -8.26 -28.08 0.46
CA ASN A 291 -8.17 -29.10 -0.61
C ASN A 291 -6.74 -29.57 -0.89
N LYS A 292 -5.79 -29.37 0.05
CA LYS A 292 -4.35 -29.63 -0.13
C LYS A 292 -3.74 -28.95 -1.37
N LYS A 293 -4.40 -27.92 -1.92
CA LYS A 293 -3.89 -27.17 -3.07
C LYS A 293 -2.61 -26.43 -2.69
N LEU A 294 -2.59 -25.87 -1.46
CA LEU A 294 -1.45 -25.15 -0.91
C LEU A 294 -1.01 -25.75 0.42
N GLU A 295 0.26 -26.11 0.49
CA GLU A 295 0.92 -26.49 1.74
C GLU A 295 1.32 -25.24 2.54
N ASP A 296 1.22 -25.31 3.86
CA ASP A 296 1.61 -24.24 4.78
C ASP A 296 3.05 -23.75 4.54
N ILE A 297 3.97 -24.69 4.27
CA ILE A 297 5.38 -24.39 4.01
C ILE A 297 5.49 -23.57 2.70
N LYS A 298 4.80 -24.01 1.64
CA LYS A 298 4.79 -23.30 0.35
C LYS A 298 4.17 -21.90 0.48
N PHE A 299 3.08 -21.74 1.23
CA PHE A 299 2.50 -20.42 1.50
C PHE A 299 3.47 -19.51 2.26
N LYS A 300 4.05 -20.02 3.35
CA LYS A 300 5.01 -19.26 4.16
C LYS A 300 6.18 -18.78 3.30
N THR A 301 6.81 -19.69 2.54
CA THR A 301 7.98 -19.36 1.72
C THR A 301 7.66 -18.46 0.54
N ASN A 302 6.54 -18.69 -0.16
CA ASN A 302 6.21 -17.90 -1.34
C ASN A 302 5.63 -16.52 -0.98
N VAL A 303 4.86 -16.43 0.11
CA VAL A 303 4.12 -15.21 0.46
C VAL A 303 4.76 -14.52 1.65
N VAL A 304 4.74 -15.13 2.84
CA VAL A 304 5.14 -14.47 4.09
C VAL A 304 6.61 -14.05 4.07
N ASP A 305 7.50 -14.93 3.63
CA ASP A 305 8.94 -14.65 3.56
C ASP A 305 9.25 -13.51 2.57
N ASN A 306 8.50 -13.40 1.46
CA ASN A 306 8.70 -12.33 0.47
C ASN A 306 8.18 -10.96 0.93
N TYR A 307 7.01 -10.92 1.58
CA TYR A 307 6.53 -9.71 2.25
C TYR A 307 7.53 -9.26 3.33
N PHE A 308 8.05 -10.20 4.11
CA PHE A 308 9.08 -9.90 5.10
C PHE A 308 10.37 -9.40 4.45
N LYS A 309 10.88 -10.05 3.40
CA LYS A 309 12.11 -9.67 2.69
C LYS A 309 12.05 -8.21 2.24
N SER A 310 10.91 -7.79 1.70
CA SER A 310 10.67 -6.42 1.20
C SER A 310 10.70 -5.37 2.32
N ALA A 311 10.14 -5.70 3.50
CA ALA A 311 10.18 -4.81 4.66
C ALA A 311 11.51 -4.85 5.43
N LYS A 312 12.22 -5.99 5.41
CA LYS A 312 13.42 -6.24 6.22
C LYS A 312 14.55 -5.26 5.92
N SER A 313 14.80 -4.96 4.65
CA SER A 313 15.83 -4.01 4.22
C SER A 313 15.53 -2.60 4.74
N LEU A 314 14.29 -2.13 4.56
CA LEU A 314 13.82 -0.82 5.02
C LEU A 314 13.91 -0.69 6.54
N VAL A 315 13.48 -1.72 7.28
CA VAL A 315 13.61 -1.76 8.74
C VAL A 315 15.08 -1.75 9.18
N SER A 316 15.98 -2.40 8.43
CA SER A 316 17.43 -2.35 8.71
C SER A 316 17.99 -0.93 8.58
N ILE A 317 17.60 -0.20 7.53
CA ILE A 317 18.00 1.20 7.31
C ILE A 317 17.44 2.09 8.43
N ILE A 318 16.16 1.96 8.78
CA ILE A 318 15.52 2.72 9.88
C ILE A 318 16.27 2.52 11.21
N ARG A 319 16.76 1.30 11.47
CA ARG A 319 17.58 0.96 12.64
C ARG A 319 19.01 1.49 12.59
N GLY A 320 19.47 2.01 11.46
CA GLY A 320 20.85 2.44 11.25
C GLY A 320 21.84 1.28 11.07
N LYS A 321 21.37 0.09 10.66
CA LYS A 321 22.21 -1.11 10.48
C LYS A 321 22.74 -1.29 9.04
N SER A 322 22.28 -0.48 8.10
CA SER A 322 22.73 -0.51 6.69
C SER A 322 22.89 0.90 6.17
N SER A 323 24.08 1.24 5.66
CA SER A 323 24.20 2.26 4.61
C SER A 323 23.67 1.66 3.32
N ARG A 324 23.03 2.48 2.50
CA ARG A 324 22.55 2.10 1.16
C ARG A 324 23.80 1.85 0.31
N THR A 325 24.20 0.60 0.06
CA THR A 325 25.05 0.33 -1.10
C THR A 325 24.19 0.65 -2.32
N THR A 326 24.50 1.77 -2.96
CA THR A 326 23.98 2.14 -4.27
C THR A 326 24.46 1.10 -5.26
N ASN A 327 23.58 0.16 -5.66
CA ASN A 327 23.80 -0.64 -6.85
C ASN A 327 23.57 0.26 -8.08
N GLU A 328 24.60 1.04 -8.43
CA GLU A 328 24.86 1.46 -9.81
C GLU A 328 25.58 0.31 -10.54
N GLU A 329 24.93 -0.83 -10.69
CA GLU A 329 25.36 -1.90 -11.61
C GLU A 329 24.12 -2.45 -12.31
N ALA A 330 23.46 -1.59 -13.07
CA ALA A 330 22.48 -1.97 -14.07
C ALA A 330 22.66 -1.09 -15.32
N GLN A 331 23.90 -0.88 -15.74
CA GLN A 331 24.23 -0.28 -17.04
C GLN A 331 25.72 -0.54 -17.35
N THR A 332 26.01 -1.72 -17.90
CA THR A 332 26.96 -1.99 -19.01
C THR A 332 27.28 -3.48 -19.04
N SER A 333 26.77 -4.20 -20.03
CA SER A 333 27.57 -5.09 -20.91
C SER A 333 26.66 -6.03 -21.70
N ASN A 334 26.22 -5.57 -22.86
CA ASN A 334 26.06 -6.46 -24.02
C ASN A 334 27.46 -6.68 -24.60
N SER A 335 28.00 -7.90 -24.48
CA SER A 335 28.81 -8.59 -25.50
C SER A 335 29.39 -9.89 -24.94
N ALA A 336 29.33 -10.94 -25.77
CA ALA A 336 29.88 -12.30 -25.66
C ALA A 336 31.23 -12.43 -24.89
N SER A 337 31.59 -13.56 -24.26
CA SER A 337 31.63 -14.91 -24.84
C SER A 337 31.91 -16.01 -23.78
N SER A 338 31.69 -17.26 -24.20
CA SER A 338 32.06 -18.54 -23.58
C SER A 338 33.44 -18.60 -22.87
N SER A 339 33.50 -19.15 -21.67
CA SER A 339 34.22 -20.42 -21.41
C SER A 339 34.12 -20.85 -19.93
N GLN A 340 34.23 -22.16 -19.76
CA GLN A 340 34.14 -22.94 -18.54
C GLN A 340 35.21 -22.55 -17.51
N HIS A 341 34.86 -22.47 -16.22
CA HIS A 341 35.59 -23.23 -15.20
C HIS A 341 34.75 -23.38 -13.93
N GLU A 342 34.60 -24.64 -13.50
CA GLU A 342 34.10 -25.03 -12.20
C GLU A 342 35.06 -24.65 -11.06
N GLN A 343 34.46 -24.56 -9.87
CA GLN A 343 34.98 -24.82 -8.52
C GLN A 343 35.19 -23.64 -7.56
N LYS A 344 34.58 -23.86 -6.38
CA LYS A 344 34.78 -23.29 -5.04
C LYS A 344 34.03 -22.00 -4.70
N SER A 345 32.91 -22.17 -4.01
CA SER A 345 32.79 -21.78 -2.59
C SER A 345 31.50 -22.33 -1.98
N ASN A 346 31.61 -23.47 -1.29
CA ASN A 346 30.63 -23.90 -0.31
C ASN A 346 31.04 -23.33 1.05
N GLU A 347 30.39 -22.25 1.46
CA GLU A 347 30.31 -21.85 2.87
C GLU A 347 28.84 -21.62 3.19
N ILE A 348 28.15 -22.73 3.47
CA ILE A 348 26.79 -22.75 3.97
C ILE A 348 26.86 -22.48 5.47
N ILE A 349 26.31 -21.34 5.89
CA ILE A 349 26.03 -21.04 7.29
C ILE A 349 24.99 -22.03 7.79
N GLN A 350 25.46 -22.99 8.57
CA GLN A 350 24.70 -23.91 9.37
C GLN A 350 24.35 -23.21 10.71
N ASP A 351 23.18 -22.58 10.80
CA ASP A 351 22.54 -22.31 12.10
C ASP A 351 21.35 -23.26 12.22
N VAL A 352 21.59 -24.34 12.94
CA VAL A 352 20.63 -25.42 13.25
C VAL A 352 19.45 -24.86 14.03
N ILE A 353 18.27 -25.23 13.55
CA ILE A 353 16.97 -25.03 14.20
C ILE A 353 16.87 -26.07 15.32
N ASP A 354 17.07 -25.63 16.57
CA ASP A 354 16.55 -26.36 17.74
C ASP A 354 15.06 -26.04 17.89
N THR A 355 14.22 -26.87 17.29
CA THR A 355 12.77 -26.95 17.58
C THR A 355 12.45 -28.29 18.18
N SER A 356 12.87 -28.52 19.43
CA SER A 356 12.35 -29.60 20.25
C SER A 356 12.52 -29.31 21.74
N SER A 357 11.84 -28.29 22.27
CA SER A 357 11.41 -28.23 23.68
C SER A 357 10.80 -26.87 24.02
N LEU A 358 9.55 -26.61 23.68
CA LEU A 358 8.75 -25.66 24.46
C LEU A 358 7.33 -26.20 24.54
N LYS A 359 6.98 -26.67 25.74
CA LYS A 359 5.67 -27.16 26.13
C LYS A 359 4.62 -26.09 25.88
N GLU A 360 3.45 -26.54 25.44
CA GLU A 360 2.20 -25.80 25.48
C GLU A 360 1.94 -25.35 26.91
N GLU A 361 1.91 -24.05 27.15
CA GLU A 361 1.07 -23.41 28.18
C GLU A 361 1.12 -21.88 27.98
N ASP A 362 -0.03 -21.27 28.26
CA ASP A 362 -0.33 -19.84 28.35
C ASP A 362 -0.44 -18.99 27.08
N ILE A 363 -1.63 -19.02 26.46
CA ILE A 363 -2.28 -17.77 25.99
C ILE A 363 -3.78 -17.83 26.33
N THR A 364 -4.13 -17.23 27.47
CA THR A 364 -5.51 -16.80 27.76
C THR A 364 -5.79 -15.43 27.12
N SER A 365 -6.95 -15.37 26.45
CA SER A 365 -7.80 -14.20 26.15
C SER A 365 -7.16 -12.97 25.48
N LEU A 366 -7.39 -12.83 24.17
CA LEU A 366 -7.56 -11.52 23.51
C LEU A 366 -8.89 -11.55 22.75
N SER A 367 -9.94 -11.02 23.40
CA SER A 367 -11.20 -10.68 22.76
C SER A 367 -10.98 -9.40 21.94
N VAL A 368 -11.05 -9.51 20.62
CA VAL A 368 -11.14 -8.36 19.72
C VAL A 368 -12.57 -8.34 19.20
N ALA A 369 -13.39 -7.47 19.79
CA ALA A 369 -14.72 -7.18 19.26
C ALA A 369 -14.59 -6.33 18.00
N SER A 370 -15.11 -6.83 16.88
CA SER A 370 -15.25 -6.11 15.61
C SER A 370 -16.73 -5.82 15.38
N PRO A 371 -17.16 -4.56 15.15
CA PRO A 371 -18.56 -4.26 14.85
C PRO A 371 -18.69 -3.68 13.44
N PHE A 372 -18.87 -4.49 12.40
CA PHE A 372 -19.32 -3.96 11.11
C PHE A 372 -20.21 -4.96 10.36
N SER A 373 -21.50 -4.63 10.29
CA SER A 373 -22.50 -5.31 9.47
C SER A 373 -23.41 -4.24 8.85
N HIS A 374 -23.28 -3.98 7.56
CA HIS A 374 -24.35 -3.37 6.76
C HIS A 374 -24.38 -3.97 5.35
N LYS A 375 -25.59 -4.31 4.90
CA LYS A 375 -25.93 -4.77 3.54
C LYS A 375 -26.18 -3.57 2.62
N THR A 376 -25.82 -3.66 1.35
CA THR A 376 -26.24 -2.70 0.31
C THR A 376 -26.73 -3.43 -0.95
N ASN A 377 -27.76 -2.86 -1.59
CA ASN A 377 -28.43 -3.33 -2.81
C ASN A 377 -27.68 -2.84 -4.07
N GLU A 378 -27.57 -3.71 -5.08
CA GLU A 378 -26.65 -3.55 -6.23
C GLU A 378 -27.25 -2.83 -7.47
N GLU A 379 -28.55 -2.59 -7.55
CA GLU A 379 -29.20 -2.23 -8.83
C GLU A 379 -29.13 -0.73 -9.22
N VAL A 380 -28.79 0.18 -8.29
CA VAL A 380 -28.74 1.64 -8.54
C VAL A 380 -27.33 2.11 -8.97
N ILE A 381 -26.32 1.24 -8.90
CA ILE A 381 -24.90 1.60 -9.03
C ILE A 381 -24.46 1.76 -10.50
N THR A 382 -25.12 1.05 -11.43
CA THR A 382 -24.67 0.94 -12.83
C THR A 382 -24.84 2.24 -13.63
N ASP A 383 -25.91 2.99 -13.40
CA ASP A 383 -26.17 4.26 -14.10
C ASP A 383 -25.34 5.43 -13.53
N PHE A 384 -24.92 5.35 -12.26
CA PHE A 384 -24.07 6.36 -11.62
C PHE A 384 -22.60 6.28 -12.08
N LEU A 385 -22.10 5.07 -12.39
CA LEU A 385 -20.70 4.83 -12.78
C LEU A 385 -20.35 5.36 -14.18
N ASN A 386 -21.30 5.42 -15.10
CA ASN A 386 -21.05 5.93 -16.45
C ASN A 386 -20.88 7.46 -16.48
N ASN A 387 -21.60 8.21 -15.63
CA ASN A 387 -21.46 9.67 -15.54
C ASN A 387 -20.25 10.11 -14.70
N SER A 388 -19.83 9.30 -13.72
CA SER A 388 -18.70 9.64 -12.83
C SER A 388 -17.32 9.45 -13.49
N ASN A 389 -17.18 8.57 -14.48
CA ASN A 389 -15.92 8.40 -15.23
C ASN A 389 -15.56 9.64 -16.08
N LEU A 390 -16.56 10.32 -16.64
CA LEU A 390 -16.34 11.57 -17.39
C LEU A 390 -15.96 12.71 -16.43
N SER A 391 -16.62 12.78 -15.27
CA SER A 391 -16.32 13.76 -14.23
C SER A 391 -14.91 13.59 -13.67
N ILE A 392 -14.49 12.37 -13.34
CA ILE A 392 -13.14 12.08 -12.83
C ILE A 392 -12.05 12.44 -13.86
N LEU A 393 -12.30 12.16 -15.15
CA LEU A 393 -11.38 12.53 -16.23
C LEU A 393 -11.25 14.06 -16.36
N LEU A 394 -12.37 14.79 -16.28
CA LEU A 394 -12.38 16.25 -16.33
C LEU A 394 -11.72 16.88 -15.10
N THR A 395 -11.89 16.30 -13.91
CA THR A 395 -11.23 16.74 -12.68
C THR A 395 -9.72 16.51 -12.76
N ALA A 396 -9.27 15.34 -13.24
CA ALA A 396 -7.84 15.06 -13.43
C ALA A 396 -7.17 16.02 -14.45
N MET A 397 -7.89 16.37 -15.53
CA MET A 397 -7.44 17.38 -16.49
C MET A 397 -7.36 18.77 -15.85
N SER A 398 -8.34 19.14 -15.03
CA SER A 398 -8.38 20.44 -14.34
C SER A 398 -7.23 20.59 -13.33
N ILE A 399 -6.93 19.54 -12.56
CA ILE A 399 -5.79 19.52 -11.63
C ILE A 399 -4.47 19.65 -12.39
N SER A 400 -4.33 18.95 -13.53
CA SER A 400 -3.13 19.02 -14.37
C SER A 400 -2.90 20.42 -14.94
N LEU A 401 -3.97 21.11 -15.37
CA LEU A 401 -3.92 22.49 -15.85
C LEU A 401 -3.55 23.50 -14.76
N ILE A 402 -4.06 23.31 -13.53
CA ILE A 402 -3.70 24.15 -12.38
C ILE A 402 -2.22 23.98 -12.03
N ILE A 403 -1.71 22.74 -12.01
CA ILE A 403 -0.29 22.46 -11.75
C ILE A 403 0.59 23.10 -12.83
N LEU A 404 0.23 22.97 -14.12
CA LEU A 404 0.94 23.59 -15.23
C LEU A 404 0.94 25.13 -15.16
N SER A 405 -0.17 25.73 -14.71
CA SER A 405 -0.30 27.18 -14.53
C SER A 405 0.61 27.69 -13.41
N ILE A 406 0.68 26.96 -12.29
CA ILE A 406 1.57 27.28 -11.17
C ILE A 406 3.05 27.16 -11.57
N LEU A 407 3.40 26.12 -12.34
CA LEU A 407 4.76 25.91 -12.85
C LEU A 407 5.18 26.99 -13.87
N SER A 408 4.26 27.40 -14.74
CA SER A 408 4.51 28.46 -15.73
C SER A 408 4.69 29.82 -15.06
N TYR A 409 3.89 30.12 -14.04
CA TYR A 409 4.01 31.35 -13.24
C TYR A 409 5.33 31.42 -12.46
N THR A 410 5.79 30.30 -11.90
CA THR A 410 7.08 30.25 -11.19
C THR A 410 8.28 30.42 -12.12
N LYS A 411 8.20 29.92 -13.36
CA LYS A 411 9.25 30.11 -14.37
C LYS A 411 9.34 31.58 -14.86
N MET A 412 8.19 32.24 -15.05
CA MET A 412 8.16 33.66 -15.44
C MET A 412 8.81 34.56 -14.38
N LYS A 413 8.61 34.26 -13.08
CA LYS A 413 9.18 35.02 -11.97
C LYS A 413 10.69 34.81 -11.76
N GLN A 414 11.30 33.83 -12.42
CA GLN A 414 12.76 33.62 -12.41
C GLN A 414 13.46 34.34 -13.56
N THR A 415 12.69 34.86 -14.53
CA THR A 415 13.21 35.50 -15.74
C THR A 415 13.12 37.04 -15.66
N ILE A 416 12.59 37.56 -14.54
CA ILE A 416 12.52 38.97 -14.17
C ILE A 416 13.27 39.11 -12.85
#